data_AF-A0A6B2LQV5-F1
#
_entry.id   AF-A0A6B2LQV5-F1
#
_cell.length_a   1.000
_cell.length_b   1.000
_cell.length_c   1.000
_cell.angle_alpha   90.00
_cell.angle_beta   90.00
_cell.angle_gamma   90.00
#
_symmetry.space_group_name_H-M   'P 1'
#
loop_
_entity.id
_entity.type
_entity.pdbx_description
1 polymer ?
#
loop_
_entity_poly.entity_id
_entity_poly.type
_entity_poly.pdbx_seq_one_letter_code
_entity_poly.pdbx_strand_id
1 'polypeptide(L)'
;MLKKGQYNTAWKMRWCVVQEEKLYYFKEKEYFNQKNYLGFIPLQQAVVRTSTDDVQREFCFELITKDRIYKLVASSHEEMTGWIQALQPQTQLHSENDVIRKAEEQIKQGACKYFKAYEDAVNSQSQIF
;
A
#
# COMPACT_ATOMS: atom_id res chain seq x y z
N MET A 1 -17.83 0.34 -0.37
CA MET A 1 -16.89 -0.11 -1.41
C MET A 1 -17.51 -1.19 -2.29
N LEU A 2 -17.43 -1.04 -3.62
CA LEU A 2 -17.86 -2.06 -4.59
C LEU A 2 -16.73 -3.07 -4.82
N LYS A 3 -17.08 -4.35 -4.97
CA LYS A 3 -16.13 -5.43 -5.23
C LYS A 3 -16.58 -6.29 -6.42
N LYS A 4 -15.67 -6.58 -7.34
CA LYS A 4 -15.92 -7.51 -8.46
C LYS A 4 -15.91 -8.96 -7.96
N GLY A 5 -16.93 -9.73 -8.33
CA GLY A 5 -16.93 -11.18 -8.07
C GLY A 5 -15.94 -11.93 -8.98
N GLN A 6 -15.57 -13.15 -8.57
CA GLN A 6 -14.56 -13.96 -9.28
C GLN A 6 -15.17 -14.73 -10.45
N TYR A 7 -16.15 -15.57 -10.13
CA TYR A 7 -16.87 -16.40 -11.11
C TYR A 7 -18.06 -15.64 -11.69
N ASN A 8 -18.92 -15.11 -10.81
CA ASN A 8 -19.91 -14.13 -11.19
C ASN A 8 -19.25 -12.75 -11.15
N THR A 9 -18.91 -12.21 -12.31
CA THR A 9 -18.15 -10.96 -12.49
C THR A 9 -18.94 -9.69 -12.14
N ALA A 10 -20.18 -9.83 -11.64
CA ALA A 10 -20.98 -8.72 -11.13
C ALA A 10 -20.27 -7.97 -9.99
N TRP A 11 -20.47 -6.66 -9.98
CA TRP A 11 -20.05 -5.77 -8.90
C TRP A 11 -21.07 -5.80 -7.78
N LYS A 12 -20.62 -5.95 -6.54
CA LYS A 12 -21.51 -5.93 -5.37
C LYS A 12 -20.98 -4.99 -4.31
N MET A 13 -21.87 -4.23 -3.67
CA MET A 13 -21.51 -3.39 -2.53
C MET A 13 -21.15 -4.27 -1.34
N ARG A 14 -20.02 -3.96 -0.70
CA ARG A 14 -19.52 -4.67 0.46
C ARG A 14 -19.08 -3.68 1.52
N TRP A 15 -19.50 -3.95 2.75
CA TRP A 15 -18.92 -3.31 3.91
C TRP A 15 -17.57 -3.98 4.17
N CYS A 16 -16.49 -3.20 4.24
CA CYS A 16 -15.14 -3.73 4.34
C CYS A 16 -14.46 -3.16 5.58
N VAL A 17 -13.65 -3.99 6.25
CA VAL A 17 -12.93 -3.62 7.47
C VAL A 17 -11.53 -4.22 7.41
N VAL A 18 -10.52 -3.41 7.73
CA VAL A 18 -9.13 -3.85 7.87
C VAL A 18 -8.86 -4.16 9.33
N GLN A 19 -8.39 -5.38 9.61
CA GLN A 19 -8.01 -5.82 10.95
C GLN A 19 -7.00 -6.97 10.84
N GLU A 20 -5.97 -6.98 11.67
CA GLU A 20 -4.97 -8.07 11.75
C GLU A 20 -4.42 -8.47 10.36
N GLU A 21 -3.93 -7.48 9.60
CA GLU A 21 -3.33 -7.68 8.27
C GLU A 21 -4.26 -8.40 7.28
N LYS A 22 -5.58 -8.26 7.47
CA LYS A 22 -6.61 -8.81 6.60
C LYS A 22 -7.65 -7.75 6.28
N LEU A 23 -8.14 -7.76 5.04
CA LEU A 23 -9.33 -7.02 4.64
C LEU A 23 -10.54 -7.97 4.65
N TYR A 24 -11.38 -7.84 5.67
CA TYR A 24 -12.66 -8.54 5.76
C TYR A 24 -13.73 -7.82 4.96
N TYR A 25 -14.67 -8.57 4.37
CA TYR A 25 -15.83 -7.98 3.72
C TYR A 25 -17.13 -8.70 4.08
N PHE A 26 -18.18 -7.91 4.28
CA PHE A 26 -19.49 -8.31 4.76
C PHE A 26 -20.57 -7.91 3.77
N LYS A 27 -21.76 -8.49 3.91
CA LYS A 27 -22.92 -8.08 3.12
C LYS A 27 -23.31 -6.63 3.44
N GLU A 28 -23.45 -6.33 4.74
CA GLU A 28 -23.89 -5.04 5.30
C GLU A 28 -23.15 -4.75 6.61
N LYS A 29 -23.24 -3.50 7.10
CA LYS A 29 -22.48 -2.98 8.26
C LYS A 29 -22.83 -3.66 9.59
N GLU A 30 -24.09 -4.06 9.78
CA GLU A 30 -24.62 -4.63 11.03
C GLU A 30 -24.02 -6.00 11.38
N TYR A 31 -23.33 -6.64 10.44
CA TYR A 31 -22.78 -7.99 10.60
C TYR A 31 -21.36 -8.02 11.19
N PHE A 32 -20.75 -6.87 11.51
CA PHE A 32 -19.35 -6.80 11.97
C PHE A 32 -19.09 -7.52 13.31
N ASN A 33 -20.07 -7.56 14.22
CA ASN A 33 -19.93 -8.18 15.54
C ASN A 33 -20.24 -9.68 15.57
N GLN A 34 -20.72 -10.23 14.46
CA GLN A 34 -20.98 -11.65 14.30
C GLN A 34 -19.86 -12.19 13.41
N LYS A 35 -19.34 -13.39 13.63
CA LYS A 35 -18.28 -14.02 12.81
C LYS A 35 -18.69 -14.31 11.34
N ASN A 36 -19.64 -13.56 10.80
CA ASN A 36 -20.36 -13.72 9.55
C ASN A 36 -19.74 -12.88 8.41
N TYR A 37 -18.40 -12.78 8.37
CA TYR A 37 -17.74 -12.23 7.19
C TYR A 37 -18.01 -13.13 5.98
N LEU A 38 -18.18 -12.54 4.80
CA LEU A 38 -18.36 -13.30 3.56
C LEU A 38 -17.03 -13.87 3.04
N GLY A 39 -15.93 -13.25 3.46
CA GLY A 39 -14.56 -13.69 3.22
C GLY A 39 -13.58 -12.62 3.69
N PHE A 40 -12.30 -12.92 3.53
CA PHE A 40 -11.22 -11.98 3.79
C PHE A 40 -10.15 -12.08 2.71
N ILE A 41 -9.34 -11.03 2.60
CA ILE A 41 -8.16 -10.96 1.75
C ILE A 41 -6.94 -10.85 2.68
N PRO A 42 -6.01 -11.81 2.67
CA PRO A 42 -4.76 -11.69 3.43
C PRO A 42 -3.89 -10.59 2.80
N LEU A 43 -3.39 -9.66 3.62
CA LEU A 43 -2.63 -8.50 3.15
C LEU A 43 -1.12 -8.70 3.22
N GLN A 44 -0.60 -9.61 4.05
CA GLN A 44 0.84 -9.79 4.22
C GLN A 44 1.59 -9.91 2.89
N GLN A 45 1.09 -10.73 1.96
CA GLN A 45 1.71 -10.93 0.65
C GLN A 45 0.92 -10.26 -0.49
N ALA A 46 0.07 -9.29 -0.16
CA ALA A 46 -0.70 -8.56 -1.15
C ALA A 46 0.08 -7.36 -1.71
N VAL A 47 -0.22 -6.99 -2.94
CA VAL A 47 0.17 -5.70 -3.52
C VAL A 47 -1.07 -4.85 -3.70
N VAL A 48 -1.01 -3.58 -3.27
CA VAL A 48 -2.09 -2.62 -3.41
C VAL A 48 -1.68 -1.55 -4.42
N ARG A 49 -2.46 -1.38 -5.49
CA ARG A 49 -2.19 -0.37 -6.53
C ARG A 49 -3.48 0.20 -7.11
N THR A 50 -3.39 1.36 -7.74
CA THR A 50 -4.45 1.87 -8.60
C THR A 50 -4.67 0.92 -9.79
N SER A 51 -5.91 0.79 -10.24
CA SER A 51 -6.23 -0.06 -11.40
C SER A 51 -5.84 0.68 -12.68
N THR A 52 -5.02 0.05 -13.52
CA THR A 52 -4.65 0.56 -14.86
C THR A 52 -5.58 0.04 -15.96
N ASP A 53 -6.29 -1.05 -15.69
CA ASP A 53 -6.94 -1.86 -16.74
C ASP A 53 -8.43 -1.55 -16.89
N ASP A 54 -9.08 -1.03 -15.85
CA ASP A 54 -10.52 -0.73 -15.87
C ASP A 54 -10.76 0.77 -16.08
N VAL A 55 -10.49 1.24 -17.31
CA VAL A 55 -10.67 2.63 -17.75
C VAL A 55 -12.13 3.14 -17.58
N GLN A 56 -13.09 2.24 -17.41
CA GLN A 56 -14.51 2.55 -17.30
C GLN A 56 -15.03 2.81 -15.88
N ARG A 57 -14.22 2.61 -14.83
CA ARG A 57 -14.65 2.88 -13.45
C ARG A 57 -13.64 3.73 -12.71
N GLU A 58 -14.01 4.99 -12.51
CA GLU A 58 -13.27 5.91 -11.66
C GLU A 58 -13.09 5.33 -10.25
N PHE A 59 -11.99 5.72 -9.61
CA PHE A 59 -11.67 5.35 -8.23
C PHE A 59 -11.50 3.83 -8.00
N CYS A 60 -11.09 3.11 -9.05
CA CYS A 60 -10.79 1.68 -9.01
C CYS A 60 -9.35 1.42 -8.57
N PHE A 61 -9.20 0.45 -7.67
CA PHE A 61 -7.91 -0.04 -7.22
C PHE A 61 -7.92 -1.58 -7.11
N GLU A 62 -6.74 -2.16 -7.03
CA GLU A 62 -6.53 -3.60 -7.04
C GLU A 62 -5.76 -4.05 -5.79
N LEU A 63 -6.24 -5.14 -5.20
CA LEU A 63 -5.52 -5.95 -4.22
C LEU A 63 -5.10 -7.25 -4.91
N ILE A 64 -3.79 -7.41 -5.13
CA ILE A 64 -3.22 -8.54 -5.84
C ILE A 64 -2.63 -9.49 -4.81
N THR A 65 -3.17 -10.71 -4.76
CA THR A 65 -2.64 -11.82 -3.95
C THR A 65 -2.10 -12.90 -4.89
N LYS A 66 -1.41 -13.91 -4.35
CA LYS A 66 -0.89 -15.02 -5.16
C LYS A 66 -2.00 -15.73 -5.97
N ASP A 67 -3.20 -15.83 -5.40
CA ASP A 67 -4.29 -16.64 -5.95
C ASP A 67 -5.26 -15.80 -6.78
N ARG A 68 -5.32 -14.49 -6.56
CA ARG A 68 -6.37 -13.64 -7.11
C ARG A 68 -6.03 -12.15 -7.12
N ILE A 69 -6.47 -11.48 -8.18
CA ILE A 69 -6.61 -10.03 -8.27
C ILE A 69 -8.03 -9.63 -7.85
N TYR A 70 -8.13 -8.84 -6.78
CA TYR A 70 -9.37 -8.29 -6.28
C TYR A 70 -9.54 -6.85 -6.77
N LYS A 71 -10.52 -6.62 -7.64
CA LYS A 71 -10.87 -5.27 -8.10
C LYS A 71 -11.90 -4.63 -7.19
N LEU A 72 -11.59 -3.44 -6.73
CA LEU A 72 -12.36 -2.67 -5.76
C LEU A 72 -12.59 -1.26 -6.29
N VAL A 73 -13.79 -0.72 -6.09
CA VAL A 73 -14.15 0.64 -6.50
C VAL A 73 -14.66 1.40 -5.29
N ALA A 74 -14.01 2.52 -5.00
CA ALA A 74 -14.44 3.45 -3.97
C ALA A 74 -15.49 4.43 -4.52
N SER A 75 -16.12 5.19 -3.63
CA SER A 75 -17.18 6.14 -3.98
C SER A 75 -16.61 7.50 -4.41
N SER A 76 -15.35 7.77 -4.09
CA SER A 76 -14.63 8.99 -4.46
C SER A 76 -13.12 8.75 -4.57
N HIS A 77 -12.40 9.70 -5.17
CA HIS A 77 -10.93 9.68 -5.22
C HIS A 77 -10.32 9.70 -3.81
N GLU A 78 -10.88 10.51 -2.90
CA GLU A 78 -10.45 10.58 -1.51
C GLU A 78 -10.64 9.24 -0.79
N GLU A 79 -11.79 8.58 -0.96
CA GLU A 79 -12.03 7.27 -0.35
C GLU A 79 -11.06 6.21 -0.93
N MET A 80 -10.81 6.22 -2.24
CA MET A 80 -9.82 5.32 -2.86
C MET A 80 -8.43 5.54 -2.27
N THR A 81 -7.97 6.78 -2.22
CA THR A 81 -6.65 7.12 -1.69
C THR A 81 -6.54 6.74 -0.22
N GLY A 82 -7.57 7.00 0.58
CA GLY A 82 -7.66 6.57 1.98
C GLY A 82 -7.57 5.05 2.13
N TRP A 83 -8.26 4.28 1.29
CA TRP A 83 -8.14 2.81 1.29
C TRP A 83 -6.73 2.33 0.94
N ILE A 84 -6.10 2.90 -0.10
CA ILE A 84 -4.73 2.54 -0.50
C ILE A 84 -3.75 2.84 0.65
N GLN A 85 -3.84 4.02 1.26
CA GLN A 85 -3.00 4.44 2.38
C GLN A 85 -3.20 3.58 3.63
N ALA A 86 -4.43 3.11 3.89
CA ALA A 86 -4.70 2.21 5.01
C ALA A 86 -4.20 0.78 4.76
N LEU A 87 -4.22 0.31 3.51
CA LEU A 87 -3.89 -1.07 3.16
C LEU A 87 -2.40 -1.30 2.90
N GLN A 88 -1.70 -0.37 2.25
CA GLN A 88 -0.28 -0.54 1.91
C GLN A 88 0.60 -0.88 3.12
N PRO A 89 0.50 -0.18 4.28
CA PRO A 89 1.29 -0.50 5.46
C PRO A 89 1.00 -1.88 6.06
N GLN A 90 -0.12 -2.50 5.73
CA GLN A 90 -0.50 -3.85 6.18
C GLN A 90 0.13 -4.95 5.30
N THR A 91 0.82 -4.57 4.22
CA THR A 91 1.51 -5.50 3.32
C THR A 91 2.98 -5.61 3.71
N GLN A 92 3.51 -6.84 3.77
CA GLN A 92 4.92 -7.11 4.08
C GLN A 92 5.84 -6.51 3.01
N LEU A 93 5.42 -6.54 1.75
CA LEU A 93 6.19 -5.92 0.65
C LEU A 93 6.39 -4.42 0.87
N HIS A 94 5.39 -3.72 1.39
CA HIS A 94 5.53 -2.29 1.68
C HIS A 94 6.48 -2.04 2.85
N SER A 95 6.38 -2.83 3.93
CA SER A 95 7.27 -2.67 5.08
C SER A 95 8.73 -3.01 4.74
N GLU A 96 8.98 -4.03 3.91
CA GLU A 96 10.31 -4.36 3.40
C GLU A 96 10.87 -3.25 2.50
N ASN A 97 10.07 -2.72 1.57
CA ASN A 97 10.46 -1.60 0.73
C ASN A 97 10.79 -0.34 1.55
N ASP A 98 10.08 -0.09 2.66
CA ASP A 98 10.38 1.01 3.57
C ASP A 98 11.74 0.85 4.27
N VAL A 99 12.12 -0.37 4.64
CA VAL A 99 13.44 -0.66 5.22
C VAL A 99 14.54 -0.38 4.18
N ILE A 100 14.35 -0.85 2.94
CA ILE A 100 15.29 -0.61 1.84
C ILE A 100 15.44 0.89 1.59
N ARG A 101 14.33 1.62 1.45
CA ARG A 101 14.35 3.08 1.23
C ARG A 101 15.09 3.82 2.34
N LYS A 102 14.84 3.45 3.61
CA LYS A 102 15.55 4.04 4.75
C LYS A 102 17.05 3.74 4.70
N ALA A 103 17.45 2.52 4.34
CA ALA A 103 18.86 2.16 4.19
C ALA A 103 19.53 2.97 3.06
N GLU A 104 18.87 3.14 1.91
CA GLU A 104 19.36 3.98 0.81
C GLU A 104 19.54 5.45 1.21
N GLU A 105 18.60 6.00 1.98
CA GLU A 105 18.68 7.36 2.51
C GLU A 105 19.89 7.52 3.44
N GLN A 106 20.14 6.55 4.32
CA GLN A 106 21.30 6.57 5.22
C GLN A 106 22.62 6.49 4.45
N ILE A 107 22.70 5.65 3.41
CA ILE A 107 23.89 5.56 2.54
C ILE A 107 24.16 6.90 1.85
N LYS A 108 23.12 7.52 1.27
CA LYS A 108 23.22 8.83 0.62
C LYS A 108 23.67 9.92 1.59
N GLN A 109 23.08 9.95 2.79
CA GLN A 109 23.46 10.92 3.83
C GLN A 109 24.89 10.71 4.32
N GLY A 110 25.31 9.46 4.50
CA GLY A 110 26.67 9.10 4.89
C GLY A 110 27.70 9.55 3.85
N ALA A 111 27.44 9.26 2.57
CA ALA A 111 28.30 9.68 1.47
C ALA A 111 28.42 11.21 1.37
N CYS A 112 27.30 11.93 1.53
CA CYS A 112 27.29 13.39 1.51
C CYS A 112 28.10 14.00 2.66
N LYS A 113 27.95 13.46 3.89
CA LYS A 113 28.73 13.88 5.06
C LYS A 113 30.22 13.60 4.88
N TYR A 114 30.57 12.43 4.38
CA TYR A 114 31.96 12.05 4.12
C TYR A 114 32.61 13.00 3.11
N PHE A 115 31.94 13.25 1.99
CA PHE A 115 32.45 14.13 0.94
C PHE A 115 32.67 15.56 1.46
N LYS A 116 31.70 16.10 2.20
CA LYS A 116 31.82 17.43 2.81
C LYS A 116 32.99 17.51 3.79
N ALA A 117 33.13 16.52 4.68
CA ALA A 117 34.23 16.48 5.63
C ALA A 117 35.61 16.37 4.94
N TYR A 118 35.68 15.65 3.82
CA TYR A 118 36.87 15.56 2.99
C TYR A 118 37.22 16.91 2.35
N GLU A 119 36.27 17.62 1.74
CA GLU A 119 36.49 18.95 1.16
C GLU A 119 36.94 19.95 2.22
N ASP A 120 36.30 19.97 3.39
CA ASP A 120 36.64 20.86 4.50
C ASP A 120 38.08 20.62 4.99
N ALA A 121 38.52 19.35 5.07
CA ALA A 121 39.87 18.99 5.48
C ALA A 121 40.94 19.41 4.46
N VAL A 122 40.68 19.19 3.16
CA VAL A 122 41.59 19.58 2.07
C VAL A 122 41.72 21.10 1.99
N ASN A 123 40.61 21.84 2.08
CA ASN A 123 40.63 23.30 2.05
C ASN A 123 41.37 23.90 3.24
N SER A 124 41.24 23.29 4.43
CA SER A 124 41.93 23.73 5.65
C SER A 124 43.45 23.52 5.57
N GLN A 125 43.92 22.46 4.92
CA GLN A 125 45.35 22.22 4.69
C GLN A 125 45.95 23.16 3.63
N SER A 126 45.13 23.59 2.66
CA SER A 126 45.55 24.47 1.57
C SER A 126 45.72 25.94 1.98
N GLN A 127 45.23 26.35 3.15
CA GLN A 127 45.34 27.71 3.69
C GLN A 127 46.59 27.93 4.59
N ILE A 128 47.44 26.92 4.76
CA ILE A 128 48.62 26.96 5.66
C ILE A 128 49.93 27.29 4.89
N PHE A 129 49.84 27.57 3.58
CA PHE A 129 50.95 28.06 2.74
C PHE A 129 50.58 29.40 2.11
#